data_AF-A0A2W1BP89-F1
#
_entry.id   AF-A0A2W1BP89-F1
#
_cell.length_a   1.000
_cell.length_b   1.000
_cell.length_c   1.000
_cell.angle_alpha   90.00
_cell.angle_beta   90.00
_cell.angle_gamma   90.00
#
_symmetry.space_group_name_H-M   'P 1'
#
loop_
_entity.id
_entity.type
_entity.pdbx_description
1 polymer ?
#
loop_
_entity_poly.entity_id
_entity_poly.type
_entity_poly.pdbx_seq_one_letter_code
_entity_poly.pdbx_strand_id
1 'polypeptide(L)'
;MMSQTEIPKKRALPRLMACMTKNSLDNFRSKALFSLAILDSNGIRRRKFPLYECLILELKEAGYSDSSGYLQDLIYDNKQLVSQDDIGIVVDLRKRDDYLEHICDVLQKAEKQRDRGNIKQECEHILGLAMFYAEKEKGILWLAEKFYQLAIAVSSKYLVDGGRLKAVCKYHYGKFLLDKFPGADPEEPFMLLTEVRDSAIGKNWLLYEPKEEGEEAPPDTVFGSTALQLHRVLLNKARAVRKEDTPKAERLARLAERRAKDGQSIFDYY
;
A
#
# COMPACT_ATOMS: atom_id res chain seq x y z
N MET A 1 1.13 46.52 -52.54
CA MET A 1 1.37 47.78 -51.80
C MET A 1 0.81 47.62 -50.39
N MET A 2 1.50 48.19 -49.41
CA MET A 2 1.61 47.72 -48.01
C MET A 2 0.29 47.68 -47.23
N SER A 3 -0.05 46.52 -46.65
CA SER A 3 -1.09 46.38 -45.63
C SER A 3 -0.56 46.95 -44.31
N GLN A 4 -1.11 48.09 -43.89
CA GLN A 4 -0.82 48.67 -42.59
C GLN A 4 -1.30 47.72 -41.50
N THR A 5 -0.36 47.27 -40.68
CA THR A 5 -0.53 46.49 -39.46
C THR A 5 -1.47 47.19 -38.48
N GLU A 6 -2.64 46.59 -38.20
CA GLU A 6 -3.49 46.97 -37.08
C GLU A 6 -2.79 46.62 -35.77
N ILE A 7 -2.27 47.63 -35.09
CA ILE A 7 -1.73 47.50 -33.73
C ILE A 7 -2.92 47.29 -32.77
N PRO A 8 -2.94 46.26 -31.92
CA PRO A 8 -4.03 46.07 -30.97
C PRO A 8 -4.09 47.26 -30.01
N LYS A 9 -5.27 47.88 -29.92
CA LYS A 9 -5.53 49.00 -29.00
C LYS A 9 -5.10 48.60 -27.58
N LYS A 10 -4.05 49.24 -27.06
CA LYS A 10 -3.64 49.10 -25.66
C LYS A 10 -4.86 49.39 -24.78
N ARG A 11 -5.22 48.45 -23.89
CA ARG A 11 -6.25 48.68 -22.87
C ARG A 11 -5.86 49.94 -22.09
N ALA A 12 -6.66 50.99 -22.21
CA ALA A 12 -6.51 52.16 -21.35
C ALA A 12 -6.84 51.71 -19.93
N LEU A 13 -5.82 51.63 -19.06
CA LEU A 13 -6.06 51.52 -17.63
C LEU A 13 -6.85 52.76 -17.21
N PRO A 14 -7.95 52.62 -16.45
CA PRO A 14 -8.69 53.77 -15.95
C PRO A 14 -7.71 54.66 -15.19
N ARG A 15 -7.72 55.98 -15.50
CA ARG A 15 -6.94 56.96 -14.76
C ARG A 15 -7.31 56.83 -13.28
N LEU A 16 -6.36 56.37 -12.46
CA LEU A 16 -6.47 56.37 -11.02
C LEU A 16 -6.56 57.83 -10.54
N MET A 17 -7.78 58.35 -10.48
CA MET A 17 -8.13 59.57 -9.77
C MET A 17 -9.22 59.21 -8.77
N ALA A 18 -8.80 58.68 -7.64
CA ALA A 18 -9.49 58.82 -6.38
C ALA A 18 -8.48 58.51 -5.29
N CYS A 19 -8.13 59.53 -4.52
CA CYS A 19 -7.54 59.40 -3.21
C CYS A 19 -8.47 58.44 -2.45
N MET A 20 -8.10 57.16 -2.36
CA MET A 20 -8.83 56.21 -1.54
C MET A 20 -8.87 56.81 -0.15
N THR A 21 -10.08 57.10 0.35
CA THR A 21 -10.24 57.55 1.73
C THR A 21 -9.61 56.49 2.64
N LYS A 22 -9.00 56.90 3.75
CA LYS A 22 -8.33 55.98 4.69
C LYS A 22 -9.20 54.75 5.00
N ASN A 23 -10.50 54.97 5.19
CA ASN A 23 -11.51 53.93 5.41
C ASN A 23 -11.65 52.94 4.25
N SER A 24 -11.55 53.38 2.98
CA SER A 24 -11.61 52.47 1.84
C SER A 24 -10.34 51.63 1.70
N LEU A 25 -9.17 52.18 2.04
CA LEU A 25 -7.90 51.45 2.11
C LEU A 25 -7.90 50.44 3.27
N ASP A 26 -8.42 50.83 4.43
CA ASP A 26 -8.55 49.95 5.60
C ASP A 26 -9.59 48.85 5.35
N ASN A 27 -10.67 49.14 4.62
CA ASN A 27 -11.64 48.13 4.17
C ASN A 27 -11.07 47.18 3.11
N PHE A 28 -10.21 47.65 2.21
CA PHE A 28 -9.51 46.78 1.27
C PHE A 28 -8.43 45.94 1.95
N ARG A 29 -7.69 46.52 2.92
CA ARG A 29 -6.69 45.80 3.72
C ARG A 29 -7.34 44.75 4.61
N SER A 30 -8.43 45.08 5.30
CA SER A 30 -9.17 44.11 6.10
C SER A 30 -9.78 43.02 5.21
N LYS A 31 -10.42 43.35 4.08
CA LYS A 31 -10.87 42.34 3.11
C LYS A 31 -9.72 41.48 2.58
N ALA A 32 -8.56 42.06 2.29
CA ALA A 32 -7.37 41.33 1.85
C ALA A 32 -6.78 40.44 2.97
N LEU A 33 -6.79 40.90 4.23
CA LEU A 33 -6.36 40.14 5.41
C LEU A 33 -7.32 39.00 5.75
N PHE A 34 -8.63 39.21 5.54
CA PHE A 34 -9.65 38.16 5.69
C PHE A 34 -9.72 37.22 4.48
N SER A 35 -9.33 37.67 3.29
CA SER A 35 -9.25 36.84 2.07
C SER A 35 -7.92 36.13 1.93
N LEU A 36 -6.87 36.58 2.62
CA LEU A 36 -5.65 35.81 2.81
C LEU A 36 -6.07 34.61 3.62
N ALA A 37 -6.06 33.42 2.99
CA ALA A 37 -6.25 32.17 3.70
C ALA A 37 -5.32 32.19 4.91
N ILE A 38 -5.89 32.38 6.11
CA ILE A 38 -5.15 32.36 7.35
C ILE A 38 -4.61 30.94 7.41
N LEU A 39 -3.32 30.78 7.09
CA LEU A 39 -2.66 29.49 7.18
C LEU A 39 -2.76 29.09 8.64
N ASP A 40 -3.50 28.02 8.90
CA ASP A 40 -3.50 27.38 10.22
C ASP A 40 -2.05 27.03 10.60
N SER A 41 -1.81 26.84 11.88
CA SER A 41 -0.53 26.40 12.47
C SER A 41 0.12 25.25 11.66
N ASN A 42 -0.68 24.29 11.17
CA ASN A 42 -0.24 23.21 10.29
C ASN A 42 0.16 23.69 8.89
N GLY A 43 -0.61 24.58 8.27
CA GLY A 43 -0.28 25.19 6.98
C GLY A 43 1.00 26.04 7.02
N ILE A 44 1.26 26.72 8.13
CA ILE A 44 2.52 27.45 8.35
C ILE A 44 3.69 26.47 8.48
N ARG A 45 3.50 25.35 9.19
CA ARG A 45 4.52 24.34 9.44
C ARG A 45 4.92 23.61 8.15
N ARG A 46 3.94 23.11 7.38
CA ARG A 46 4.14 22.46 6.08
C ARG A 46 4.88 23.33 5.06
N ARG A 47 4.85 24.66 5.21
CA ARG A 47 5.60 25.60 4.36
C ARG A 47 7.05 25.80 4.81
N LYS A 48 7.36 25.56 6.08
CA LYS A 48 8.68 25.82 6.67
C LYS A 48 9.55 24.57 6.81
N PHE A 49 8.94 23.41 7.00
CA PHE A 49 9.62 22.15 7.27
C PHE A 49 9.32 21.12 6.18
N PRO A 50 10.17 20.08 6.04
CA PRO A 50 9.88 18.94 5.17
C PRO A 50 8.54 18.28 5.55
N LEU A 51 7.81 17.80 4.54
CA LEU A 51 6.46 17.27 4.75
C LEU A 51 6.44 16.08 5.72
N TYR A 52 7.40 15.16 5.63
CA TYR A 52 7.45 13.99 6.52
C TYR A 52 7.55 14.38 8.01
N GLU A 53 8.31 15.44 8.35
CA GLU A 53 8.41 15.92 9.73
C GLU A 53 7.11 16.56 10.19
N CYS A 54 6.44 17.29 9.30
CA CYS A 54 5.14 17.88 9.57
C CYS A 54 4.10 16.80 9.85
N LEU A 55 4.01 15.78 8.99
CA LEU A 55 3.05 14.69 9.11
C LEU A 55 3.23 13.89 10.39
N ILE A 56 4.48 13.59 10.79
CA ILE A 56 4.76 12.91 12.07
C ILE A 56 4.21 13.73 13.24
N LEU A 57 4.47 15.04 13.27
CA LEU A 57 3.97 15.90 14.34
C LEU A 57 2.45 16.06 14.32
N GLU A 58 1.85 16.21 13.14
CA GLU A 58 0.40 16.33 12.97
C GLU A 58 -0.32 15.06 13.43
N LEU A 59 0.19 13.87 13.10
CA LEU A 59 -0.35 12.59 13.58
C LEU A 59 -0.30 12.52 15.12
N LYS A 60 0.83 12.89 15.71
CA LYS A 60 1.01 12.89 17.16
C LYS A 60 0.09 13.88 17.87
N GLU A 61 -0.09 15.07 17.32
CA GLU A 61 -0.99 16.10 17.84
C GLU A 61 -2.47 15.69 17.72
N ALA A 62 -2.83 14.95 16.67
CA ALA A 62 -4.18 14.42 16.46
C ALA A 62 -4.49 13.16 17.29
N GLY A 63 -3.53 12.64 18.05
CA GLY A 63 -3.69 11.47 18.91
C GLY A 63 -3.35 10.11 18.27
N TYR A 64 -2.86 10.10 17.02
CA TYR A 64 -2.44 8.88 16.31
C TYR A 64 -0.96 8.57 16.63
N SER A 65 -0.67 8.24 17.88
CA SER A 65 0.71 8.04 18.35
C SER A 65 1.40 6.87 17.68
N ASP A 66 0.67 5.80 17.39
CA ASP A 66 1.27 4.59 16.83
C ASP A 66 1.49 4.74 15.33
N SER A 67 0.55 5.37 14.61
CA SER A 67 0.78 5.76 13.22
C SER A 67 1.96 6.71 13.09
N SER A 68 2.09 7.67 14.02
CA SER A 68 3.24 8.58 14.07
C SER A 68 4.56 7.83 14.28
N GLY A 69 4.60 6.90 15.24
CA GLY A 69 5.79 6.09 15.51
C GLY A 69 6.16 5.21 14.33
N TYR A 70 5.17 4.52 13.74
CA TYR A 70 5.40 3.67 12.58
C TYR A 70 5.87 4.44 11.35
N LEU A 71 5.33 5.64 11.09
CA LEU A 71 5.81 6.49 10.00
C LEU A 71 7.27 6.93 10.23
N GLN A 72 7.63 7.24 11.49
CA GLN A 72 9.01 7.59 11.83
C GLN A 72 9.97 6.41 11.56
N ASP A 73 9.57 5.20 11.94
CA ASP A 73 10.34 3.97 11.66
C ASP A 73 10.48 3.71 10.16
N LEU A 74 9.40 3.90 9.38
CA LEU A 74 9.44 3.77 7.91
C LEU A 74 10.42 4.75 7.26
N ILE A 75 10.46 6.00 7.73
CA ILE A 75 11.41 7.01 7.22
C ILE A 75 12.84 6.66 7.60
N TYR A 76 13.04 6.10 8.79
CA TYR A 76 14.35 5.64 9.25
C TYR A 76 14.86 4.48 8.38
N ASP A 77 14.03 3.46 8.15
CA ASP A 77 14.33 2.32 7.28
C ASP A 77 14.63 2.79 5.85
N ASN A 78 13.81 3.69 5.29
CA ASN A 78 14.03 4.23 3.95
C ASN A 78 15.38 4.95 3.84
N LYS A 79 15.75 5.75 4.86
CA LYS A 79 17.04 6.44 4.88
C LYS A 79 18.21 5.46 4.85
N GLN A 80 18.11 4.34 5.56
CA GLN A 80 19.13 3.29 5.53
C GLN A 80 19.21 2.63 4.15
N LEU A 81 18.06 2.24 3.58
CA LEU A 81 18.01 1.62 2.24
C LEU A 81 18.60 2.52 1.16
N VAL A 82 18.22 3.81 1.15
CA VAL A 82 18.77 4.80 0.21
C VAL A 82 20.27 4.99 0.39
N SER A 83 20.79 4.89 1.63
CA SER A 83 22.24 5.01 1.88
C SER A 83 23.06 3.80 1.44
N GLN A 84 22.43 2.62 1.35
CA GLN A 84 23.04 1.37 0.92
C GLN A 84 22.87 1.10 -0.58
N ASP A 85 22.03 1.89 -1.24
CA ASP A 85 21.71 1.72 -2.65
C ASP A 85 22.66 2.53 -3.53
N ASP A 86 23.71 1.87 -4.00
CA ASP A 86 24.69 2.44 -4.93
C ASP A 86 24.12 2.65 -6.35
N ILE A 87 23.00 1.99 -6.69
CA ILE A 87 22.42 1.98 -8.04
C ILE A 87 21.34 3.05 -8.20
N GLY A 88 20.73 3.50 -7.10
CA GLY A 88 19.70 4.54 -7.08
C GLY A 88 18.32 4.04 -7.54
N ILE A 89 18.02 2.77 -7.28
CA ILE A 89 16.72 2.13 -7.55
C ILE A 89 15.70 2.46 -6.45
N VAL A 90 16.14 2.56 -5.20
CA VAL A 90 15.28 2.80 -4.04
C VAL A 90 14.76 4.24 -4.05
N VAL A 91 13.45 4.38 -3.97
CA VAL A 91 12.81 5.70 -3.93
C VAL A 91 12.96 6.32 -2.55
N ASP A 92 13.47 7.55 -2.48
CA ASP A 92 13.52 8.34 -1.25
C ASP A 92 12.12 8.85 -0.90
N LEU A 93 11.52 8.25 0.13
CA LEU A 93 10.15 8.51 0.57
C LEU A 93 9.98 9.95 1.04
N ARG A 94 11.04 10.59 1.54
CA ARG A 94 11.02 11.99 2.01
C ARG A 94 10.79 13.00 0.90
N LYS A 95 10.93 12.59 -0.36
CA LYS A 95 10.71 13.41 -1.56
C LYS A 95 9.37 13.09 -2.26
N ARG A 96 8.61 12.12 -1.75
CA ARG A 96 7.36 11.64 -2.35
C ARG A 96 6.17 12.02 -1.48
N ASP A 97 5.76 13.28 -1.61
CA ASP A 97 4.65 13.85 -0.85
C ASP A 97 3.35 13.06 -1.07
N ASP A 98 3.11 12.62 -2.30
CA ASP A 98 1.96 11.79 -2.70
C ASP A 98 1.89 10.48 -1.90
N TYR A 99 3.02 9.83 -1.66
CA TYR A 99 3.07 8.61 -0.86
C TYR A 99 2.93 8.88 0.62
N LEU A 100 3.60 9.92 1.12
CA LEU A 100 3.52 10.28 2.53
C LEU A 100 2.08 10.60 2.95
N GLU A 101 1.35 11.40 2.17
CA GLU A 101 -0.05 11.71 2.46
C GLU A 101 -0.93 10.46 2.41
N HIS A 102 -0.79 9.63 1.36
CA HIS A 102 -1.56 8.40 1.23
C HIS A 102 -1.31 7.41 2.38
N ILE A 103 -0.05 7.22 2.78
CA ILE A 103 0.32 6.36 3.91
C ILE A 103 -0.30 6.90 5.20
N CYS A 104 -0.18 8.21 5.46
CA CYS A 104 -0.75 8.83 6.64
C CYS A 104 -2.26 8.65 6.71
N ASP A 105 -2.97 8.87 5.61
CA ASP A 105 -4.42 8.75 5.54
C ASP A 105 -4.89 7.33 5.86
N VAL A 106 -4.18 6.31 5.35
CA VAL A 106 -4.54 4.91 5.59
C VAL A 106 -4.16 4.46 7.00
N LEU A 107 -2.99 4.87 7.51
CA LEU A 107 -2.58 4.58 8.88
C LEU A 107 -3.55 5.20 9.91
N GLN A 108 -3.98 6.45 9.70
CA GLN A 108 -5.01 7.06 10.55
C GLN A 108 -6.33 6.28 10.51
N LYS A 109 -6.76 5.79 9.35
CA LYS A 109 -7.96 4.95 9.23
C LYS A 109 -7.79 3.63 9.98
N ALA A 110 -6.63 2.99 9.86
CA ALA A 110 -6.33 1.74 10.56
C ALA A 110 -6.32 1.93 12.08
N GLU A 111 -5.64 2.96 12.58
CA GLU A 111 -5.58 3.27 14.02
C GLU A 111 -6.96 3.62 14.58
N LYS A 112 -7.78 4.40 13.85
CA LYS A 112 -9.18 4.64 14.22
C LYS A 112 -9.99 3.36 14.39
N GLN A 113 -9.77 2.36 13.54
CA GLN A 113 -10.48 1.07 13.65
C GLN A 113 -9.98 0.24 14.81
N ARG A 114 -8.66 0.27 15.05
CA ARG A 114 -8.05 -0.37 16.20
C ARG A 114 -8.57 0.20 17.52
N ASP A 115 -8.68 1.52 17.64
CA ASP A 115 -9.20 2.20 18.84
C ASP A 115 -10.68 1.85 19.11
N ARG A 116 -11.42 1.48 18.05
CA ARG A 116 -12.78 0.95 18.13
C ARG A 116 -12.85 -0.56 18.41
N GLY A 117 -11.72 -1.25 18.46
CA GLY A 117 -11.64 -2.71 18.61
C GLY A 117 -11.90 -3.51 17.32
N ASN A 118 -12.01 -2.84 16.17
CA ASN A 118 -12.30 -3.47 14.87
C ASN A 118 -11.01 -3.95 14.18
N ILE A 119 -10.36 -4.97 14.73
CA ILE A 119 -9.08 -5.51 14.24
C ILE A 119 -9.17 -5.98 12.77
N LYS A 120 -10.30 -6.53 12.36
CA LYS A 120 -10.53 -6.96 10.98
C LYS A 120 -10.39 -5.80 9.99
N GLN A 121 -11.08 -4.69 10.25
CA GLN A 121 -11.04 -3.50 9.39
C GLN A 121 -9.67 -2.79 9.45
N GLU A 122 -9.01 -2.77 10.61
CA GLU A 122 -7.63 -2.32 10.74
C GLU A 122 -6.72 -3.09 9.77
N CYS A 123 -6.81 -4.42 9.80
CA CYS A 123 -6.02 -5.28 8.94
C CYS A 123 -6.35 -5.11 7.44
N GLU A 124 -7.63 -4.98 7.08
CA GLU A 124 -8.05 -4.74 5.70
C GLU A 124 -7.50 -3.43 5.13
N HIS A 125 -7.48 -2.36 5.93
CA HIS A 125 -6.85 -1.10 5.53
C HIS A 125 -5.35 -1.27 5.27
N ILE A 126 -4.63 -1.96 6.16
CA ILE A 126 -3.19 -2.20 6.01
C ILE A 126 -2.89 -3.15 4.84
N LEU A 127 -3.69 -4.20 4.66
CA LEU A 127 -3.55 -5.13 3.54
C LEU A 127 -3.81 -4.43 2.20
N GLY A 128 -4.84 -3.58 2.15
CA GLY A 128 -5.11 -2.74 0.98
C GLY A 128 -3.94 -1.80 0.66
N LEU A 129 -3.31 -1.22 1.69
CA LEU A 129 -2.10 -0.41 1.53
C LEU A 129 -0.93 -1.23 0.95
N ALA A 130 -0.70 -2.44 1.46
CA ALA A 130 0.33 -3.36 0.97
C ALA A 130 0.10 -3.72 -0.51
N MET A 131 -1.13 -4.07 -0.88
CA MET A 131 -1.50 -4.39 -2.26
C MET A 131 -1.32 -3.20 -3.20
N PHE A 132 -1.71 -1.99 -2.77
CA PHE A 132 -1.53 -0.78 -3.57
C PHE A 132 -0.06 -0.52 -3.91
N TYR A 133 0.84 -0.66 -2.94
CA TYR A 133 2.28 -0.46 -3.17
C TYR A 133 2.95 -1.64 -3.88
N ALA A 134 2.40 -2.85 -3.78
CA ALA A 134 2.86 -4.01 -4.53
C ALA A 134 2.69 -3.83 -6.05
N GLU A 135 1.72 -3.03 -6.49
CA GLU A 135 1.48 -2.71 -7.90
C GLU A 135 2.37 -1.58 -8.43
N LYS A 136 3.10 -0.88 -7.57
CA LYS A 136 4.00 0.23 -7.96
C LYS A 136 5.35 -0.28 -8.47
N GLU A 137 6.20 0.69 -8.79
CA GLU A 137 7.55 0.49 -9.32
C GLU A 137 8.46 -0.27 -8.35
N LYS A 138 9.50 -0.92 -8.90
CA LYS A 138 10.43 -1.78 -8.16
C LYS A 138 11.07 -1.09 -6.95
N GLY A 139 11.36 0.20 -7.05
CA GLY A 139 12.00 0.99 -5.99
C GLY A 139 11.17 1.18 -4.72
N ILE A 140 9.89 0.80 -4.73
CA ILE A 140 8.95 0.96 -3.60
C ILE A 140 8.46 -0.40 -3.08
N LEU A 141 8.85 -1.51 -3.69
CA LEU A 141 8.38 -2.84 -3.28
C LEU A 141 8.76 -3.19 -1.83
N TRP A 142 9.87 -2.64 -1.33
CA TRP A 142 10.26 -2.77 0.10
C TRP A 142 9.17 -2.22 1.04
N LEU A 143 8.45 -1.18 0.62
CA LEU A 143 7.36 -0.59 1.40
C LEU A 143 6.14 -1.53 1.43
N ALA A 144 5.82 -2.15 0.29
CA ALA A 144 4.77 -3.16 0.21
C ALA A 144 5.07 -4.34 1.14
N GLU A 145 6.31 -4.81 1.16
CA GLU A 145 6.77 -5.87 2.07
C GLU A 145 6.56 -5.49 3.55
N LYS A 146 6.96 -4.28 3.96
CA LYS A 146 6.76 -3.78 5.33
C LYS A 146 5.27 -3.75 5.71
N PHE A 147 4.40 -3.33 4.80
CA PHE A 147 2.95 -3.34 5.04
C PHE A 147 2.36 -4.75 5.07
N TYR A 148 2.85 -5.70 4.26
CA TYR A 148 2.45 -7.10 4.38
C TYR A 148 2.84 -7.69 5.73
N GLN A 149 4.06 -7.44 6.18
CA GLN A 149 4.53 -7.88 7.51
C GLN A 149 3.67 -7.30 8.63
N LEU A 150 3.33 -6.01 8.55
CA LEU A 150 2.40 -5.37 9.49
C LEU A 150 1.00 -6.01 9.43
N ALA A 151 0.44 -6.22 8.25
CA ALA A 151 -0.87 -6.87 8.09
C ALA A 151 -0.89 -8.29 8.69
N ILE A 152 0.18 -9.06 8.51
CA ILE A 152 0.34 -10.40 9.12
C ILE A 152 0.42 -10.29 10.65
N ALA A 153 1.13 -9.30 11.19
CA ALA A 153 1.24 -9.09 12.63
C ALA A 153 -0.10 -8.70 13.27
N VAL A 154 -0.87 -7.82 12.61
CA VAL A 154 -2.21 -7.41 13.07
C VAL A 154 -3.20 -8.56 12.96
N SER A 155 -3.28 -9.23 11.80
CA SER A 155 -4.17 -10.38 11.60
C SER A 155 -3.89 -11.54 12.53
N SER A 156 -2.65 -11.72 12.98
CA SER A 156 -2.30 -12.77 13.95
C SER A 156 -2.95 -12.55 15.33
N LYS A 157 -3.39 -11.33 15.65
CA LYS A 157 -4.14 -11.02 16.87
C LYS A 157 -5.63 -11.34 16.74
N TYR A 158 -6.13 -11.47 15.51
CA TYR A 158 -7.53 -11.75 15.23
C TYR A 158 -7.76 -13.27 15.11
N LEU A 159 -8.12 -13.91 16.22
CA LEU A 159 -8.35 -15.36 16.28
C LEU A 159 -9.83 -15.75 16.06
N VAL A 160 -10.73 -14.77 16.02
CA VAL A 160 -12.20 -14.98 15.97
C VAL A 160 -12.64 -15.68 14.69
N ASP A 161 -11.95 -15.47 13.58
CA ASP A 161 -12.24 -16.09 12.28
C ASP A 161 -11.55 -17.45 12.05
N GLY A 162 -10.98 -18.03 13.10
CA GLY A 162 -10.24 -19.28 13.03
C GLY A 162 -8.89 -19.20 12.30
N GLY A 163 -8.37 -17.99 12.07
CA GLY A 163 -7.09 -17.71 11.42
C GLY A 163 -7.20 -17.38 9.92
N ARG A 164 -8.42 -17.17 9.42
CA ARG A 164 -8.69 -16.86 8.00
C ARG A 164 -7.95 -15.61 7.54
N LEU A 165 -8.08 -14.50 8.26
CA LEU A 165 -7.48 -13.21 7.90
C LEU A 165 -5.96 -13.30 7.84
N LYS A 166 -5.34 -14.01 8.80
CA LYS A 166 -3.90 -14.30 8.79
C LYS A 166 -3.50 -15.10 7.56
N ALA A 167 -4.30 -16.11 7.20
CA ALA A 167 -4.06 -16.94 6.02
C ALA A 167 -4.16 -16.11 4.71
N VAL A 168 -5.14 -15.21 4.61
CA VAL A 168 -5.30 -14.28 3.47
C VAL A 168 -4.09 -13.35 3.36
N CYS A 169 -3.67 -12.70 4.45
CA CYS A 169 -2.49 -11.81 4.43
C CYS A 169 -1.21 -12.56 4.01
N LYS A 170 -0.99 -13.76 4.55
CA LYS A 170 0.16 -14.61 4.19
C LYS A 170 0.10 -15.08 2.74
N TYR A 171 -1.08 -15.41 2.23
CA TYR A 171 -1.26 -15.75 0.81
C TYR A 171 -0.86 -14.59 -0.09
N HIS A 172 -1.37 -13.38 0.17
CA HIS A 172 -1.03 -12.20 -0.63
C HIS A 172 0.46 -11.87 -0.55
N TYR A 173 1.07 -11.99 0.63
CA TYR A 173 2.51 -11.78 0.80
C TYR A 173 3.34 -12.82 0.04
N GLY A 174 3.00 -14.11 0.17
CA GLY A 174 3.69 -15.18 -0.57
C GLY A 174 3.55 -15.03 -2.08
N LYS A 175 2.36 -14.66 -2.58
CA LYS A 175 2.13 -14.34 -3.99
C LYS A 175 2.95 -13.13 -4.45
N PHE A 176 3.00 -12.07 -3.64
CA PHE A 176 3.80 -10.88 -3.91
C PHE A 176 5.28 -11.23 -4.09
N LEU A 177 5.85 -12.04 -3.20
CA LEU A 177 7.25 -12.48 -3.29
C LEU A 177 7.53 -13.24 -4.60
N LEU A 178 6.62 -14.14 -5.00
CA LEU A 178 6.75 -14.91 -6.24
C LEU A 178 6.63 -14.05 -7.50
N ASP A 179 5.66 -13.13 -7.52
CA ASP A 179 5.33 -12.35 -8.72
C ASP A 179 6.31 -11.18 -8.93
N LYS A 180 6.79 -10.54 -7.85
CA LYS A 180 7.61 -9.32 -7.93
C LYS A 180 9.11 -9.57 -7.90
N PHE A 181 9.54 -10.73 -7.41
CA PHE A 181 10.94 -11.13 -7.38
C PHE A 181 11.17 -12.44 -8.15
N PRO A 182 10.85 -12.49 -9.45
CA PRO A 182 11.07 -13.70 -10.25
C PRO A 182 12.57 -13.96 -10.37
N GLY A 183 13.04 -15.03 -9.73
CA GLY A 183 14.46 -15.40 -9.67
C GLY A 183 15.10 -15.30 -8.29
N ALA A 184 14.41 -14.68 -7.32
CA ALA A 184 14.77 -14.84 -5.92
C ALA A 184 14.51 -16.27 -5.44
N ASP A 185 15.11 -16.66 -4.31
CA ASP A 185 14.91 -17.98 -3.72
C ASP A 185 13.43 -18.17 -3.34
N PRO A 186 12.73 -19.16 -3.94
CA PRO A 186 11.32 -19.39 -3.65
C PRO A 186 11.08 -20.11 -2.32
N GLU A 187 12.08 -20.32 -1.47
CA GLU A 187 11.92 -21.03 -0.20
C GLU A 187 11.00 -20.31 0.80
N GLU A 188 11.19 -19.00 1.02
CA GLU A 188 10.31 -18.22 1.89
C GLU A 188 8.84 -18.24 1.44
N PRO A 189 8.49 -17.88 0.19
CA PRO A 189 7.10 -17.95 -0.26
C PRO A 189 6.57 -19.39 -0.24
N PHE A 190 7.42 -20.40 -0.49
CA PHE A 190 7.01 -21.80 -0.38
C PHE A 190 6.60 -22.17 1.05
N MET A 191 7.39 -21.77 2.05
CA MET A 191 7.09 -22.02 3.46
C MET A 191 5.82 -21.30 3.90
N LEU A 192 5.67 -20.02 3.55
CA LEU A 192 4.47 -19.23 3.85
C LEU A 192 3.21 -19.85 3.25
N LEU A 193 3.24 -20.19 1.96
CA LEU A 193 2.09 -20.78 1.27
C LEU A 193 1.79 -22.20 1.77
N THR A 194 2.79 -22.96 2.21
CA THR A 194 2.57 -24.27 2.82
C THR A 194 1.83 -24.14 4.15
N GLU A 195 2.23 -23.19 5.02
CA GLU A 195 1.53 -22.90 6.27
C GLU A 195 0.07 -22.47 6.01
N VAL A 196 -0.14 -21.58 5.03
CA VAL A 196 -1.49 -21.14 4.64
C VAL A 196 -2.34 -22.32 4.19
N ARG A 197 -1.82 -23.16 3.30
CA ARG A 197 -2.53 -24.34 2.80
C ARG A 197 -2.94 -25.23 3.96
N ASP A 198 -1.99 -25.59 4.82
CA ASP A 198 -2.22 -26.53 5.91
C ASP A 198 -3.22 -25.98 6.94
N SER A 199 -3.22 -24.66 7.16
CA SER A 199 -4.21 -23.99 8.02
C SER A 199 -5.64 -23.97 7.43
N ALA A 200 -5.76 -24.07 6.10
CA ALA A 200 -7.00 -23.98 5.34
C ALA A 200 -7.57 -25.37 4.95
N ILE A 201 -6.90 -26.47 5.30
CA ILE A 201 -7.40 -27.83 5.01
C ILE A 201 -8.79 -28.02 5.62
N GLY A 202 -9.76 -28.43 4.80
CA GLY A 202 -11.13 -28.69 5.22
C GLY A 202 -11.95 -27.42 5.54
N LYS A 203 -11.45 -26.23 5.22
CA LYS A 203 -12.13 -24.96 5.47
C LYS A 203 -12.51 -24.26 4.16
N ASN A 204 -13.75 -23.78 4.08
CA ASN A 204 -14.26 -23.03 2.93
C ASN A 204 -13.99 -21.53 3.07
N TRP A 205 -12.76 -21.17 3.38
CA TRP A 205 -12.37 -19.77 3.51
C TRP A 205 -12.27 -19.13 2.14
N LEU A 206 -13.19 -18.23 1.81
CA LEU A 206 -13.10 -17.37 0.62
C LEU A 206 -11.85 -16.50 0.66
N LEU A 207 -11.17 -16.32 -0.46
CA LEU A 207 -10.03 -15.42 -0.53
C LEU A 207 -10.47 -13.95 -0.46
N TYR A 208 -11.63 -13.66 -1.05
CA TYR A 208 -12.21 -12.32 -1.09
C TYR A 208 -13.55 -12.31 -0.36
N GLU A 209 -13.87 -11.18 0.28
CA GLU A 209 -15.17 -10.95 0.87
C GLU A 209 -15.97 -9.97 0.01
N PRO A 210 -17.29 -10.11 -0.05
CA PRO A 210 -18.14 -9.13 -0.72
C PRO A 210 -18.02 -7.79 0.02
N LYS A 211 -17.85 -6.70 -0.73
CA LYS A 211 -17.70 -5.37 -0.11
C LYS A 211 -19.04 -4.77 0.28
N GLU A 212 -20.09 -5.16 -0.42
CA GLU A 212 -21.46 -4.71 -0.21
C GLU A 212 -22.42 -5.90 -0.11
N GLU A 213 -23.53 -5.72 0.61
CA GLU A 213 -24.60 -6.72 0.68
C GLU A 213 -25.22 -6.93 -0.71
N GLY A 214 -25.09 -8.15 -1.24
CA GLY A 214 -25.60 -8.52 -2.57
C GLY A 214 -24.54 -8.57 -3.67
N GLU A 215 -23.28 -8.24 -3.38
CA GLU A 215 -22.17 -8.47 -4.30
C GLU A 215 -21.73 -9.94 -4.23
N GLU A 216 -21.59 -10.60 -5.39
CA GLU A 216 -21.01 -11.95 -5.44
C GLU A 216 -19.49 -11.85 -5.36
N ALA A 217 -18.92 -12.34 -4.25
CA ALA A 217 -17.48 -12.48 -4.13
C ALA A 217 -16.99 -13.59 -5.08
N PRO A 218 -15.77 -13.45 -5.66
CA PRO A 218 -15.15 -14.53 -6.40
C PRO A 218 -15.17 -15.84 -5.61
N PRO A 219 -15.50 -16.99 -6.23
CA PRO A 219 -15.58 -18.28 -5.55
C PRO A 219 -14.20 -18.84 -5.13
N ASP A 220 -13.14 -18.08 -5.41
CA ASP A 220 -11.77 -18.41 -5.03
C ASP A 220 -11.66 -18.61 -3.52
N THR A 221 -11.18 -19.78 -3.11
CA THR A 221 -10.89 -20.07 -1.71
C THR A 221 -9.39 -19.92 -1.45
N VAL A 222 -9.05 -19.56 -0.20
CA VAL A 222 -7.66 -19.50 0.27
C VAL A 222 -6.96 -20.84 0.01
N PHE A 223 -7.62 -21.97 0.26
CA PHE A 223 -7.05 -23.29 0.03
C PHE A 223 -6.73 -23.51 -1.47
N GLY A 224 -7.70 -23.30 -2.36
CA GLY A 224 -7.53 -23.53 -3.80
C GLY A 224 -6.51 -22.60 -4.42
N SER A 225 -6.61 -21.30 -4.14
CA SER A 225 -5.67 -20.30 -4.66
C SER A 225 -4.24 -20.57 -4.18
N THR A 226 -4.06 -20.96 -2.91
CA THR A 226 -2.74 -21.32 -2.37
C THR A 226 -2.18 -22.58 -3.01
N ALA A 227 -3.03 -23.60 -3.23
CA ALA A 227 -2.63 -24.84 -3.90
C ALA A 227 -2.13 -24.59 -5.33
N LEU A 228 -2.79 -23.69 -6.07
CA LEU A 228 -2.36 -23.28 -7.40
C LEU A 228 -1.00 -22.56 -7.39
N GLN A 229 -0.73 -21.70 -6.40
CA GLN A 229 0.58 -21.05 -6.28
C GLN A 229 1.68 -22.05 -5.91
N LEU A 230 1.42 -22.95 -4.95
CA LEU A 230 2.36 -24.01 -4.59
C LEU A 230 2.67 -24.94 -5.76
N HIS A 231 1.67 -25.27 -6.58
CA HIS A 231 1.86 -26.04 -7.81
C HIS A 231 2.89 -25.37 -8.74
N ARG A 232 2.74 -24.05 -8.98
CA ARG A 232 3.68 -23.28 -9.83
C ARG A 232 5.10 -23.31 -9.27
N VAL A 233 5.26 -23.08 -7.96
CA VAL A 233 6.57 -23.12 -7.28
C VAL A 233 7.22 -24.49 -7.41
N LEU A 234 6.48 -25.56 -7.13
CA LEU A 234 6.98 -26.93 -7.18
C LEU A 234 7.38 -27.35 -8.60
N LEU A 235 6.63 -26.94 -9.62
CA LEU A 235 7.01 -27.17 -11.01
C LEU A 235 8.31 -26.43 -11.38
N ASN A 236 8.47 -25.18 -10.93
CA ASN A 236 9.70 -24.43 -11.16
C ASN A 236 10.90 -25.09 -10.47
N LYS A 237 10.75 -25.52 -9.21
CA LYS A 237 11.78 -26.29 -8.48
C LYS A 237 12.10 -27.61 -9.20
N ALA A 238 11.10 -28.35 -9.66
CA ALA A 238 11.30 -29.59 -10.42
C ALA A 238 12.08 -29.36 -11.72
N ARG A 239 11.75 -28.28 -12.45
CA ARG A 239 12.44 -27.91 -13.71
C ARG A 239 13.90 -27.53 -13.47
N ALA A 240 14.20 -26.79 -12.41
CA ALA A 240 15.56 -26.39 -12.07
C ALA A 240 16.46 -27.59 -11.78
N VAL A 241 15.95 -28.58 -11.03
CA VAL A 241 16.72 -29.74 -10.56
C VAL A 241 16.73 -30.89 -11.58
N ARG A 242 15.88 -30.85 -12.62
CA ARG A 242 15.69 -31.94 -13.60
C ARG A 242 16.98 -32.51 -14.20
N LYS A 243 17.95 -31.64 -14.49
CA LYS A 243 19.22 -32.02 -15.13
C LYS A 243 20.23 -32.61 -14.15
N GLU A 244 20.14 -32.25 -12.87
CA GLU A 244 21.08 -32.64 -11.82
C GLU A 244 20.62 -33.88 -11.05
N ASP A 245 19.33 -33.93 -10.69
CA ASP A 245 18.74 -35.00 -9.89
C ASP A 245 17.32 -35.29 -10.41
N THR A 246 17.26 -36.24 -11.36
CA THR A 246 16.01 -36.69 -11.97
C THR A 246 15.02 -37.31 -10.95
N PRO A 247 15.46 -38.19 -10.01
CA PRO A 247 14.57 -38.70 -8.96
C PRO A 247 13.93 -37.60 -8.10
N LYS A 248 14.69 -36.57 -7.69
CA LYS A 248 14.15 -35.45 -6.92
C LYS A 248 13.18 -34.62 -7.73
N ALA A 249 13.48 -34.36 -9.00
CA ALA A 249 12.58 -33.66 -9.91
C ALA A 249 11.24 -34.38 -10.09
N GLU A 250 11.25 -35.72 -10.20
CA GLU A 250 10.03 -36.54 -10.27
C GLU A 250 9.19 -36.43 -8.99
N ARG A 251 9.81 -36.50 -7.82
CA ARG A 251 9.11 -36.33 -6.52
C ARG A 251 8.44 -34.97 -6.42
N LEU A 252 9.14 -33.91 -6.82
CA LEU A 252 8.60 -32.55 -6.84
C LEU A 252 7.45 -32.42 -7.85
N ALA A 253 7.56 -33.02 -9.03
CA ALA A 253 6.50 -33.01 -10.03
C ALA A 253 5.24 -33.75 -9.54
N ARG A 254 5.38 -34.90 -8.90
CA ARG A 254 4.26 -35.63 -8.26
C ARG A 254 3.61 -34.81 -7.16
N LEU A 255 4.39 -34.11 -6.34
CA LEU A 255 3.84 -33.21 -5.33
C LEU A 255 3.09 -32.04 -5.99
N ALA A 256 3.63 -31.46 -7.06
CA ALA A 256 2.96 -30.41 -7.81
C ALA A 256 1.63 -30.89 -8.41
N GLU A 257 1.56 -32.11 -8.93
CA GLU A 257 0.32 -32.71 -9.43
C GLU A 257 -0.76 -32.84 -8.33
N ARG A 258 -0.37 -33.28 -7.12
CA ARG A 258 -1.28 -33.32 -5.97
C ARG A 258 -1.81 -31.93 -5.63
N ARG A 259 -0.96 -30.90 -5.68
CA ARG A 259 -1.38 -29.51 -5.45
C ARG A 259 -2.31 -28.97 -6.54
N ALA A 260 -2.12 -29.38 -7.79
CA ALA A 260 -3.06 -29.03 -8.86
C ALA A 260 -4.44 -29.65 -8.63
N LYS A 261 -4.50 -30.91 -8.20
CA LYS A 261 -5.74 -31.60 -7.84
C LYS A 261 -6.45 -30.94 -6.66
N ASP A 262 -5.70 -30.56 -5.61
CA ASP A 262 -6.24 -29.78 -4.49
C ASP A 262 -6.92 -28.49 -4.98
N GLY A 263 -6.31 -27.77 -5.93
CA GLY A 263 -6.86 -26.54 -6.51
C GLY A 263 -8.07 -26.74 -7.44
N GLN A 264 -8.15 -27.88 -8.13
CA GLN A 264 -9.28 -28.21 -9.03
C GLN A 264 -10.49 -28.75 -8.28
N SER A 265 -10.28 -29.52 -7.21
CA SER A 265 -11.34 -30.20 -6.45
C SER A 265 -12.40 -29.28 -5.86
N ILE A 266 -12.17 -27.97 -5.85
CA ILE A 266 -13.12 -26.97 -5.33
C ILE A 266 -14.18 -26.61 -6.38
N PHE A 267 -13.87 -26.77 -7.67
CA PHE A 267 -14.83 -26.55 -8.77
C PHE A 267 -15.81 -27.71 -8.94
N ASP A 268 -15.55 -28.88 -8.36
CA ASP A 268 -16.41 -30.07 -8.48
C ASP A 268 -17.51 -30.16 -7.40
N TYR A 269 -17.49 -29.25 -6.40
CA TYR A 269 -18.47 -29.21 -5.28
C TYR A 269 -19.46 -28.04 -5.35
N TYR A 270 -19.49 -27.29 -6.45
CA TYR A 270 -20.50 -26.27 -6.77
C TYR A 270 -21.18 -26.61 -8.10
#